data_AF-A0A5N9FY14-F1
#
_entry.id   AF-A0A5N9FY14-F1
#
_cell.length_a   1.000
_cell.length_b   1.000
_cell.length_c   1.000
_cell.angle_alpha   90.00
_cell.angle_beta   90.00
_cell.angle_gamma   90.00
#
_symmetry.space_group_name_H-M   'P 1'
#
loop_
_entity.id
_entity.type
_entity.pdbx_description
1 polymer ?
#
loop_
_entity_poly.entity_id
_entity_poly.type
_entity_poly.pdbx_seq_one_letter_code
_entity_poly.pdbx_strand_id
1 'polypeptide(L)' 'MKIEKPAMFVAGRQDWGIFQRPGAIAKMRNEVCTNMGEIQLVDNAGHWVQQEQPESVLKLLLDFLGEID' A
#
# COMPACT_ATOMS: atom_id res chain seq x y z
N MET A 1 -0.67 -7.52 -19.29
CA MET A 1 -1.89 -7.43 -18.47
C MET A 1 -1.75 -6.21 -17.56
N LYS A 2 -2.78 -5.37 -17.45
CA LYS A 2 -2.83 -4.17 -16.60
C LYS A 2 -3.94 -4.34 -15.57
N ILE A 3 -3.82 -3.68 -14.42
CA ILE A 3 -4.87 -3.58 -13.39
C ILE A 3 -5.43 -2.16 -13.46
N GLU A 4 -6.70 -2.03 -13.81
CA GLU A 4 -7.32 -0.73 -14.11
C GLU A 4 -8.20 -0.20 -12.98
N LYS A 5 -8.50 -1.03 -11.98
CA LYS A 5 -9.29 -0.63 -10.81
C LYS A 5 -8.46 0.23 -9.84
N PRO A 6 -9.12 1.10 -9.05
CA PRO A 6 -8.46 1.81 -7.95
C PRO A 6 -7.68 0.84 -7.06
N ALA A 7 -6.44 1.19 -6.76
CA ALA A 7 -5.55 0.36 -5.95
C ALA A 7 -4.74 1.22 -4.97
N MET A 8 -4.53 0.69 -3.77
CA MET A 8 -3.67 1.26 -2.74
C MET A 8 -2.76 0.15 -2.21
N PHE A 9 -1.52 0.50 -1.87
CA PHE A 9 -0.59 -0.40 -1.20
C PHE A 9 -0.24 0.16 0.18
N VAL A 10 -0.37 -0.68 1.21
CA VAL A 10 -0.10 -0.33 2.60
C VAL A 10 0.95 -1.29 3.15
N ALA A 11 2.02 -0.75 3.74
CA ALA A 11 3.06 -1.52 4.42
C ALA A 11 3.61 -0.74 5.63
N GLY A 12 4.25 -1.44 6.55
CA GLY A 12 4.99 -0.78 7.62
C GLY A 12 6.27 -0.15 7.10
N ARG A 13 6.64 1.04 7.58
CA ARG A 13 7.88 1.71 7.18
C ARG A 13 9.14 0.91 7.56
N GLN A 14 9.05 0.06 8.58
CA GLN A 14 10.13 -0.80 9.04
C GLN A 14 10.06 -2.21 8.42
N ASP A 15 9.15 -2.47 7.48
CA ASP A 15 9.08 -3.73 6.78
C ASP A 15 10.15 -3.80 5.68
N TRP A 16 11.15 -4.68 5.87
CA TRP A 16 12.14 -4.97 4.82
C TRP A 16 11.51 -5.67 3.60
N GLY A 17 10.38 -6.35 3.78
CA GLY A 17 9.71 -7.15 2.75
C GLY A 17 9.45 -6.41 1.44
N ILE A 18 9.15 -5.10 1.50
CA ILE A 18 8.90 -4.28 0.31
C ILE A 18 10.13 -4.14 -0.61
N PHE A 19 11.33 -4.41 -0.08
CA PHE A 19 12.60 -4.36 -0.81
C PHE A 19 13.10 -5.75 -1.23
N GLN A 20 12.43 -6.84 -0.83
CA GLN A 20 12.87 -8.21 -1.13
C GLN A 20 13.01 -8.46 -2.64
N ARG A 21 12.17 -7.81 -3.45
CA ARG A 21 12.27 -7.81 -4.91
C ARG A 21 12.59 -6.40 -5.40
N PRO A 22 13.85 -6.12 -5.80
CA PRO A 22 14.25 -4.81 -6.29
C PRO A 22 13.33 -4.30 -7.41
N GLY A 23 12.87 -3.06 -7.28
CA GLY A 23 12.03 -2.39 -8.27
C GLY A 23 10.56 -2.85 -8.33
N ALA A 24 10.14 -3.83 -7.52
CA ALA A 24 8.76 -4.35 -7.57
C ALA A 24 7.71 -3.28 -7.26
N ILE A 25 7.92 -2.49 -6.22
CA ILE A 25 7.02 -1.39 -5.82
C ILE A 25 6.92 -0.33 -6.92
N ALA A 26 8.05 0.08 -7.49
CA ALA A 26 8.09 1.05 -8.60
C ALA A 26 7.37 0.51 -9.84
N LYS A 27 7.61 -0.77 -10.19
CA LYS A 27 6.94 -1.43 -11.30
C LYS A 27 5.43 -1.54 -11.08
N MET A 28 5.00 -1.91 -9.87
CA MET A 28 3.58 -1.97 -9.52
C MET A 28 2.90 -0.62 -9.74
N ARG A 29 3.48 0.46 -9.22
CA ARG A 29 2.95 1.83 -9.32
C ARG A 29 3.00 2.39 -10.74
N ASN A 30 4.11 2.20 -11.45
CA ASN A 30 4.36 2.92 -12.71
C ASN A 30 3.95 2.13 -13.95
N GLU A 31 3.86 0.79 -13.85
CA GLU A 31 3.64 -0.07 -15.02
C GLU A 31 2.43 -0.98 -14.90
N VAL A 32 2.04 -1.47 -13.71
CA VAL A 32 1.02 -2.53 -13.63
C VAL A 32 -0.36 -1.98 -13.27
N CYS A 33 -0.45 -1.17 -12.22
CA CYS A 33 -1.69 -0.60 -11.73
C CYS A 33 -1.88 0.80 -12.32
N THR A 34 -2.78 0.96 -13.28
CA THR A 34 -2.96 2.22 -14.02
C THR A 34 -3.77 3.26 -13.24
N ASN A 35 -4.48 2.84 -12.19
CA ASN A 35 -5.19 3.71 -11.26
C ASN A 35 -4.73 3.42 -9.82
N MET A 36 -3.44 3.65 -9.56
CA MET A 36 -2.85 3.43 -8.24
C MET A 36 -2.71 4.74 -7.48
N GLY A 37 -3.23 4.77 -6.26
CA GLY A 37 -3.01 5.85 -5.31
C GLY A 37 -1.58 5.85 -4.75
N GLU A 38 -1.35 6.67 -3.73
CA GLU A 38 -0.05 6.70 -3.08
C GLU A 38 0.24 5.41 -2.31
N ILE A 39 1.53 5.05 -2.27
CA ILE A 39 2.02 3.96 -1.43
C ILE A 39 2.08 4.47 0.01
N GLN A 40 1.29 3.86 0.88
CA GLN A 40 1.17 4.22 2.28
C GLN A 40 2.17 3.43 3.12
N LEU A 41 3.17 4.14 3.67
CA LEU A 41 4.14 3.57 4.60
C LEU A 41 3.80 4.03 6.01
N VAL A 42 3.26 3.12 6.82
CA VAL A 42 2.80 3.39 8.18
C VAL A 42 4.01 3.44 9.12
N ASP A 43 4.15 4.57 9.83
CA ASP A 43 5.21 4.76 10.81
C ASP A 43 5.08 3.78 11.99
N ASN A 44 6.21 3.43 12.60
CA ASN A 44 6.26 2.54 13.76
C ASN A 44 5.59 1.17 13.55
N ALA A 45 5.62 0.65 12.31
CA ALA A 45 5.17 -0.69 11.95
C ALA A 45 6.20 -1.42 11.09
N GLY A 46 6.34 -2.72 11.31
CA GLY A 46 7.06 -3.68 10.50
C GLY A 46 6.13 -4.49 9.60
N HIS A 47 6.38 -5.81 9.55
CA HIS A 47 5.74 -6.71 8.58
C HIS A 47 4.23 -6.90 8.85
N TRP A 48 3.80 -6.87 10.10
CA TRP A 48 2.43 -7.15 10.49
C TRP A 48 1.65 -5.84 10.67
N VAL A 49 1.72 -4.95 9.66
CA VAL A 49 1.26 -3.55 9.76
C VAL A 49 -0.16 -3.38 10.32
N GLN A 50 -1.09 -4.27 9.96
CA GLN A 50 -2.47 -4.27 10.44
C GLN A 50 -2.62 -4.71 11.90
N GLN A 51 -1.66 -5.46 12.45
CA GLN A 51 -1.62 -5.83 13.87
C GLN A 51 -0.81 -4.83 14.69
N GLU A 52 0.23 -4.24 14.10
CA GLU A 52 1.14 -3.30 14.78
C GLU A 52 0.55 -1.89 14.87
N GLN A 53 -0.18 -1.44 13.83
CA GLN A 53 -0.80 -0.11 13.76
C GLN A 53 -2.24 -0.20 13.22
N PRO A 54 -3.16 -0.90 13.91
CA PRO A 54 -4.48 -1.21 13.41
C PRO A 54 -5.32 0.02 13.10
N GLU A 55 -5.28 1.06 13.94
CA GLU A 55 -6.06 2.29 13.74
C GLU A 55 -5.61 3.06 12.49
N SER A 56 -4.29 3.14 12.28
CA SER A 56 -3.71 3.78 11.09
C SER A 56 -4.12 3.04 9.82
N VAL A 57 -4.06 1.70 9.83
CA VAL A 57 -4.50 0.89 8.69
C VAL A 57 -6.00 1.03 8.44
N LEU A 58 -6.82 0.99 9.49
CA LEU A 58 -8.27 1.17 9.36
C LEU A 58 -8.63 2.54 8.79
N LYS A 59 -7.94 3.61 9.23
CA LYS A 59 -8.14 4.94 8.67
C LYS A 59 -7.85 4.96 7.17
N LEU A 60 -6.70 4.42 6.75
CA LEU A 60 -6.33 4.36 5.32
C LEU A 60 -7.36 3.57 4.51
N LEU A 61 -7.87 2.45 5.03
CA LEU A 61 -8.88 1.65 4.36
C LEU A 61 -10.22 2.38 4.22
N LEU A 62 -10.68 3.07 5.28
CA LEU A 62 -11.91 3.84 5.25
C LEU A 62 -11.80 5.04 4.30
N ASP A 63 -10.67 5.76 4.35
CA ASP A 63 -10.41 6.88 3.44
C ASP A 63 -10.40 6.38 1.98
N PHE A 64 -9.69 5.28 1.69
CA PHE A 64 -9.67 4.66 0.36
C PHE A 64 -11.06 4.26 -0.10
N LEU A 65 -11.84 3.55 0.74
CA LEU A 65 -13.21 3.13 0.42
C LEU A 65 -14.16 4.31 0.20
N GLY A 66 -13.95 5.45 0.87
CA GLY A 66 -14.74 6.67 0.68
C GLY A 66 -14.43 7.40 -0.64
N GLU A 67 -13.28 7.13 -1.25
CA GLU A 67 -12.91 7.65 -2.58
C GLU A 67 -13.38 6.76 -3.73
N ILE A 68 -13.84 5.53 -3.45
CA ILE A 68 -14.36 4.59 -4.45
C ILE A 68 -15.88 4.69 -4.47
N ASP A 69 -16.43 5.17 -5.58
CA ASP A 69 -17.87 5.11 -5.88
C ASP A 69 -18.36 3.67 -6.11
#